data_AF-A0A371GEA0-F1
#
_entry.id   AF-A0A371GEA0-F1
#
_cell.length_a   1.000
_cell.length_b   1.000
_cell.length_c   1.000
_cell.angle_alpha   90.00
_cell.angle_beta   90.00
_cell.angle_gamma   90.00
#
_symmetry.space_group_name_H-M   'P 1'
#
loop_
_entity.id
_entity.type
_entity.pdbx_description
1 polymer ?
#
loop_
_entity_poly.entity_id
_entity_poly.type
_entity_poly.pdbx_seq_one_letter_code
_entity_poly.pdbx_strand_id
1 'polypeptide(L)'
;MYLSGGNDKLSTLQGVAMQWMVTLPARSIQTFNDLVSSFVSQFVANKVKKLERREFEKLFGSLQQCNQIKIFFVKAFQKGLKGGPFSDALALRRPVSMEEIRVQAEKHVEVEADQAERRNALEVEKIPTDRPSRMWAISPTPRCE
;
A
#
# COMPACT_ATOMS: atom_id res chain seq x y z
N MET A 1 64.43 12.06 -7.50
CA MET A 1 64.99 10.71 -7.74
C MET A 1 64.83 10.42 -9.22
N TYR A 2 65.95 10.21 -9.91
CA TYR A 2 66.01 9.93 -11.34
C TYR A 2 65.38 8.58 -11.65
N LEU A 3 64.57 8.49 -12.71
CA LEU A 3 64.44 7.24 -13.44
C LEU A 3 64.79 7.53 -14.90
N SER A 4 66.07 7.23 -15.16
CA SER A 4 66.73 7.20 -16.46
C SER A 4 66.03 6.24 -17.41
N GLY A 5 66.20 6.51 -18.70
CA GLY A 5 65.63 5.75 -19.80
C GLY A 5 66.11 4.30 -19.85
N GLY A 6 65.26 3.47 -20.45
CA GLY A 6 65.53 2.07 -20.71
C GLY A 6 64.26 1.23 -20.78
N ASN A 7 63.76 1.04 -22.00
CA ASN A 7 62.98 -0.11 -22.44
C ASN A 7 61.52 -0.22 -21.96
N ASP A 8 60.66 0.22 -22.86
CA ASP A 8 59.25 -0.02 -23.20
C ASP A 8 58.56 -1.36 -22.81
N LYS A 9 58.87 -2.01 -21.68
CA LYS A 9 58.19 -3.30 -21.36
C LYS A 9 58.03 -3.78 -19.90
N LEU A 10 58.11 -2.94 -18.86
CA LEU A 10 58.05 -3.42 -17.45
C LEU A 10 57.23 -2.56 -16.47
N SER A 11 56.07 -2.06 -16.85
CA SER A 11 55.04 -1.69 -15.87
C SER A 11 53.79 -2.54 -16.08
N THR A 12 53.46 -3.38 -15.09
CA THR A 12 52.22 -4.19 -15.08
C THR A 12 50.97 -3.30 -15.12
N LEU A 13 51.10 -2.06 -14.64
CA LEU A 13 50.06 -1.05 -14.70
C LEU A 13 50.24 -0.20 -15.97
N GLN A 14 49.16 -0.08 -16.73
CA GLN A 14 49.08 0.72 -17.96
C GLN A 14 47.79 1.55 -17.97
N GLY A 15 47.74 2.57 -18.83
CA GLY A 15 46.56 3.41 -19.04
C GLY A 15 46.03 4.07 -17.76
N VAL A 16 44.71 3.99 -17.54
CA VAL A 16 44.01 4.63 -16.40
C VAL A 16 44.57 4.19 -15.04
N ALA A 17 45.02 2.94 -14.92
CA ALA A 17 45.59 2.43 -13.69
C ALA A 17 46.97 3.06 -13.38
N MET A 18 47.77 3.32 -14.40
CA MET A 18 49.04 4.04 -14.26
C MET A 18 48.81 5.51 -13.91
N GLN A 19 47.85 6.16 -14.58
CA GLN A 19 47.51 7.56 -14.32
C GLN A 19 46.97 7.75 -12.90
N TRP A 20 46.14 6.84 -12.41
CA TRP A 20 45.68 6.86 -11.02
C TRP A 20 46.85 6.73 -10.03
N MET A 21 47.76 5.78 -10.25
CA MET A 21 48.89 5.54 -9.35
C MET A 21 49.80 6.76 -9.18
N VAL A 22 50.03 7.55 -10.24
CA VAL A 22 50.85 8.79 -10.16
C VAL A 22 50.13 9.95 -9.48
N THR A 23 48.80 9.91 -9.35
CA THR A 23 48.02 10.95 -8.65
C THR A 23 47.93 10.73 -7.14
N LEU A 24 48.46 9.61 -6.64
CA LEU A 24 48.40 9.29 -5.23
C LEU A 24 49.34 10.19 -4.42
N PRO A 25 48.93 10.63 -3.21
CA PRO A 25 49.80 11.40 -2.32
C PRO A 25 51.10 10.66 -1.98
N ALA A 26 52.18 11.41 -1.76
CA ALA A 26 53.44 10.82 -1.33
C ALA A 26 53.24 10.01 -0.03
N ARG A 27 53.80 8.79 0.01
CA ARG A 27 53.69 7.82 1.13
C ARG A 27 52.32 7.19 1.36
N SER A 28 51.39 7.31 0.40
CA SER A 28 50.09 6.64 0.48
C SER A 28 50.17 5.12 0.29
N ILE A 29 51.22 4.63 -0.39
CA ILE A 29 51.50 3.21 -0.58
C ILE A 29 52.87 2.93 0.04
N GLN A 30 52.91 2.20 1.15
CA GLN A 30 54.15 1.82 1.83
C GLN A 30 54.36 0.30 1.78
N THR A 31 53.28 -0.47 1.63
CA THR A 31 53.27 -1.92 1.51
C THR A 31 52.47 -2.37 0.30
N PHE A 32 52.68 -3.64 -0.11
CA PHE A 32 51.84 -4.25 -1.15
C PHE A 32 50.35 -4.29 -0.75
N ASN A 33 50.05 -4.46 0.54
CA ASN A 33 48.67 -4.43 1.03
C ASN A 33 48.02 -3.05 0.87
N ASP A 34 48.77 -1.96 1.05
CA ASP A 34 48.26 -0.60 0.83
C ASP A 34 47.90 -0.38 -0.65
N LEU A 35 48.73 -0.92 -1.56
CA LEU A 35 48.47 -0.90 -3.00
C LEU A 35 47.20 -1.70 -3.34
N VAL A 36 47.08 -2.94 -2.86
CA VAL A 36 45.90 -3.79 -3.11
C VAL A 36 44.62 -3.14 -2.57
N SER A 37 44.65 -2.66 -1.33
CA SER A 37 43.51 -1.99 -0.69
C SER A 37 43.08 -0.74 -1.48
N SER A 38 44.03 0.11 -1.87
CA SER A 38 43.77 1.32 -2.66
C SER A 38 43.24 0.98 -4.05
N PHE A 39 43.78 -0.04 -4.71
CA PHE A 39 43.35 -0.48 -6.03
C PHE A 39 41.94 -1.05 -6.01
N VAL A 40 41.61 -1.91 -5.04
CA VAL A 40 40.26 -2.43 -4.85
C VAL A 40 39.29 -1.29 -4.53
N SER A 41 39.66 -0.33 -3.68
CA SER A 41 38.84 0.84 -3.38
C SER A 41 38.56 1.69 -4.64
N GLN A 42 39.58 1.95 -5.46
CA GLN A 42 39.43 2.77 -6.65
C GLN A 42 38.65 2.08 -7.78
N PHE A 43 38.91 0.80 -8.03
CA PHE A 43 38.42 0.11 -9.23
C PHE A 43 37.29 -0.89 -8.95
N VAL A 44 37.14 -1.38 -7.72
CA VAL A 44 36.11 -2.36 -7.34
C VAL A 44 34.99 -1.72 -6.52
N ALA A 45 35.29 -0.79 -5.58
CA ALA A 45 34.29 -0.27 -4.64
C ALA A 45 33.16 0.59 -5.27
N ASN A 46 33.33 1.06 -6.51
CA ASN A 46 32.30 1.81 -7.22
C ASN A 46 31.21 0.91 -7.86
N LYS A 47 31.42 -0.41 -7.95
CA LYS A 47 30.43 -1.33 -8.55
C LYS A 47 29.26 -1.58 -7.61
N VAL A 48 29.52 -1.80 -6.33
CA VAL A 48 28.48 -2.16 -5.33
C VAL A 48 27.60 -0.95 -4.99
N LYS A 49 28.21 0.19 -4.64
CA LYS A 49 27.46 1.42 -4.28
C LYS A 49 26.59 1.98 -5.42
N LYS A 50 26.99 1.79 -6.68
CA LYS A 50 26.23 2.24 -7.86
C LYS A 50 25.12 1.26 -8.26
N LEU A 51 25.27 -0.02 -7.95
CA LEU A 51 24.20 -1.01 -8.14
C LEU A 51 23.12 -0.80 -7.08
N GLU A 52 23.51 -0.71 -5.80
CA GLU A 52 22.61 -0.50 -4.66
C GLU A 52 21.78 0.78 -4.81
N ARG A 53 22.40 1.90 -5.26
CA ARG A 53 21.64 3.14 -5.49
C ARG A 53 20.57 2.99 -6.57
N ARG A 54 20.89 2.34 -7.68
CA ARG A 54 19.94 2.16 -8.81
C ARG A 54 18.82 1.20 -8.46
N GLU A 55 19.13 0.13 -7.74
CA GLU A 55 18.12 -0.81 -7.25
C GLU A 55 17.23 -0.14 -6.19
N PHE A 56 17.80 0.63 -5.28
CA PHE A 56 17.05 1.41 -4.30
C PHE A 56 16.14 2.44 -4.96
N GLU A 57 16.62 3.23 -5.93
CA GLU A 57 15.81 4.19 -6.69
C GLU A 57 14.66 3.50 -7.45
N LYS A 58 14.93 2.33 -8.05
CA LYS A 58 13.90 1.53 -8.74
C LYS A 58 12.85 0.99 -7.79
N LEU A 59 13.26 0.43 -6.65
CA LEU A 59 12.35 -0.08 -5.63
C LEU A 59 11.52 1.06 -5.01
N PHE A 60 12.16 2.18 -4.70
CA PHE A 60 11.49 3.35 -4.16
C PHE A 60 10.47 3.92 -5.15
N GLY A 61 10.84 4.06 -6.43
CA GLY A 61 9.92 4.46 -7.49
C GLY A 61 8.73 3.50 -7.62
N SER A 62 8.97 2.18 -7.57
CA SER A 62 7.91 1.17 -7.60
C SER A 62 6.98 1.26 -6.39
N LEU A 63 7.51 1.47 -5.17
CA LEU A 63 6.69 1.62 -3.96
C LEU A 63 5.85 2.89 -4.01
N GLN A 64 6.43 4.00 -4.47
CA GLN A 64 5.69 5.25 -4.67
C GLN A 64 4.58 5.07 -5.70
N GLN A 65 4.85 4.41 -6.82
CA GLN A 65 3.85 4.09 -7.84
C GLN A 65 2.72 3.22 -7.26
N CYS A 66 3.05 2.17 -6.52
CA CYS A 66 2.07 1.33 -5.84
C CYS A 66 1.19 2.14 -4.87
N ASN A 67 1.78 3.07 -4.12
CA ASN A 67 1.02 3.93 -3.20
C ASN A 67 0.08 4.88 -3.96
N GLN A 68 0.53 5.48 -5.07
CA GLN A 68 -0.31 6.33 -5.91
C GLN A 68 -1.48 5.55 -6.53
N ILE A 69 -1.22 4.33 -6.99
CA ILE A 69 -2.25 3.44 -7.51
C ILE A 69 -3.30 3.14 -6.43
N LYS A 70 -2.89 2.80 -5.21
CA LYS A 70 -3.81 2.56 -4.08
C LYS A 70 -4.69 3.79 -3.78
N ILE A 71 -4.08 4.98 -3.71
CA ILE A 71 -4.79 6.24 -3.48
C ILE A 71 -5.78 6.53 -4.61
N PHE A 72 -5.41 6.24 -5.86
CA PHE A 72 -6.30 6.40 -7.01
C PHE A 72 -7.55 5.53 -6.88
N PHE A 73 -7.40 4.24 -6.55
CA PHE A 73 -8.53 3.33 -6.38
C PHE A 73 -9.47 3.77 -5.25
N VAL A 74 -8.92 4.17 -4.10
CA VAL A 74 -9.74 4.70 -2.99
C VAL A 74 -10.57 5.90 -3.43
N LYS A 75 -9.94 6.87 -4.11
CA LYS A 75 -10.66 8.07 -4.60
C LYS A 75 -11.69 7.74 -5.67
N ALA A 76 -11.36 6.84 -6.59
CA ALA A 76 -12.27 6.42 -7.65
C ALA A 76 -13.49 5.70 -7.06
N PHE A 77 -13.27 4.82 -6.08
CA PHE A 77 -14.33 4.12 -5.36
C PHE A 77 -15.25 5.12 -4.65
N GLN A 78 -14.70 6.04 -3.85
CA GLN A 78 -15.50 7.05 -3.14
C GLN A 78 -16.36 7.91 -4.06
N LYS A 79 -15.83 8.27 -5.24
CA LYS A 79 -16.58 9.05 -6.25
C LYS A 79 -17.66 8.24 -6.99
N GLY A 80 -17.52 6.91 -7.06
CA GLY A 80 -18.48 6.04 -7.71
C GLY A 80 -19.70 5.69 -6.86
N LEU A 81 -19.68 6.00 -5.56
CA LEU A 81 -20.79 5.73 -4.65
C LEU A 81 -21.94 6.71 -4.84
N LYS A 82 -23.17 6.20 -4.73
CA LYS A 82 -24.35 7.05 -4.61
C LYS A 82 -24.30 7.80 -3.28
N GLY A 83 -24.72 9.07 -3.29
CA GLY A 83 -24.87 9.86 -2.07
C GLY A 83 -25.81 9.20 -1.05
N GLY A 84 -25.37 9.11 0.20
CA GLY A 84 -26.13 8.55 1.32
C GLY A 84 -25.28 8.34 2.59
N PRO A 85 -25.85 7.74 3.64
CA PRO A 85 -25.21 7.62 4.95
C PRO A 85 -23.82 6.98 4.92
N PHE A 86 -23.63 5.96 4.07
CA PHE A 86 -22.35 5.31 3.88
C PHE A 86 -21.30 6.21 3.19
N SER A 87 -21.66 6.89 2.10
CA SER A 87 -20.73 7.80 1.41
C SER A 87 -20.33 8.97 2.30
N ASP A 88 -21.27 9.48 3.09
CA ASP A 88 -21.03 10.58 4.02
C ASP A 88 -20.07 10.16 5.14
N ALA A 89 -20.26 8.94 5.68
CA ALA A 89 -19.34 8.37 6.67
C ALA A 89 -17.91 8.19 6.12
N LEU A 90 -17.76 7.80 4.85
CA LEU A 90 -16.44 7.71 4.19
C LEU A 90 -15.82 9.08 3.91
N ALA A 91 -16.63 10.12 3.70
CA ALA A 91 -16.15 11.49 3.55
C ALA A 91 -15.63 12.07 4.88
N LEU A 92 -16.33 11.76 5.98
CA LEU A 92 -15.93 12.16 7.33
C LEU A 92 -14.67 11.41 7.80
N ARG A 93 -14.63 10.09 7.60
CA ARG A 93 -13.48 9.25 7.93
C ARG A 93 -12.81 8.78 6.64
N ARG A 94 -11.88 9.58 6.13
CA ARG A 94 -11.15 9.30 4.90
C ARG A 94 -10.36 7.98 5.01
N PRO A 95 -10.73 6.93 4.26
CA PRO A 95 -9.98 5.69 4.22
C PRO A 95 -8.66 5.90 3.47
N VAL A 96 -7.62 5.18 3.87
CA VAL A 96 -6.32 5.17 3.16
C VAL A 96 -6.12 3.91 2.32
N SER A 97 -7.02 2.93 2.44
CA SER A 97 -6.95 1.67 1.68
C SER A 97 -8.33 1.09 1.37
N MET A 98 -8.38 0.18 0.40
CA MET A 98 -9.60 -0.59 0.08
C MET A 98 -10.04 -1.51 1.23
N GLU A 99 -9.11 -1.95 2.08
CA GLU A 99 -9.43 -2.83 3.20
C GLU A 99 -10.19 -2.08 4.30
N GLU A 100 -9.81 -0.84 4.58
CA GLU A 100 -10.57 0.02 5.51
C GLU A 100 -12.00 0.28 5.00
N ILE A 101 -12.16 0.45 3.67
CA ILE A 101 -13.47 0.59 3.04
C ILE A 101 -14.31 -0.67 3.25
N ARG A 102 -13.73 -1.87 3.08
CA ARG A 102 -14.41 -3.15 3.30
C ARG A 102 -14.91 -3.27 4.73
N VAL A 103 -14.04 -3.07 5.71
CA VAL A 103 -14.40 -3.16 7.14
C VAL A 103 -15.50 -2.16 7.49
N GLN A 104 -15.45 -0.94 6.93
CA GLN A 104 -16.49 0.05 7.17
C GLN A 104 -17.81 -0.33 6.49
N ALA A 105 -17.78 -0.97 5.31
CA ALA A 105 -18.97 -1.46 4.63
C ALA A 105 -19.64 -2.59 5.40
N GLU A 106 -18.87 -3.55 5.91
CA GLU A 106 -19.36 -4.65 6.75
C GLU A 106 -20.11 -4.11 7.98
N LYS A 107 -19.48 -3.18 8.71
CA LYS A 107 -20.12 -2.52 9.85
C LYS A 107 -21.41 -1.77 9.45
N HIS A 108 -21.43 -1.13 8.28
CA HIS A 108 -22.61 -0.40 7.83
C HIS A 108 -23.77 -1.35 7.52
N VAL A 109 -23.50 -2.49 6.88
CA VAL A 109 -24.50 -3.52 6.59
C VAL A 109 -25.10 -4.08 7.88
N GLU A 110 -24.26 -4.37 8.88
CA GLU A 110 -24.72 -4.85 10.19
C GLU A 110 -25.67 -3.84 10.86
N VAL A 111 -25.29 -2.56 10.90
CA VAL A 111 -26.12 -1.49 11.48
C VAL A 111 -27.45 -1.32 10.74
N GLU A 112 -27.45 -1.38 9.40
CA GLU A 112 -28.67 -1.27 8.60
C GLU A 112 -29.60 -2.48 8.82
N ALA A 113 -29.04 -3.69 8.98
CA ALA A 113 -29.80 -4.90 9.26
C ALA A 113 -30.49 -4.82 10.63
N ASP A 114 -29.77 -4.43 11.68
CA ASP A 114 -30.33 -4.23 13.03
C ASP A 114 -31.45 -3.19 13.04
N GLN A 115 -31.26 -2.09 12.29
CA GLN A 115 -32.28 -1.05 12.18
C GLN A 115 -33.52 -1.53 11.42
N ALA A 116 -33.36 -2.39 10.41
CA ALA A 116 -34.48 -2.98 9.69
C ALA A 116 -35.27 -3.96 10.59
N GLU A 117 -34.58 -4.80 11.36
CA GLU A 117 -35.23 -5.71 12.31
C GLU A 117 -36.05 -4.96 13.37
N ARG A 118 -35.48 -3.90 13.96
CA ARG A 118 -36.21 -3.05 14.93
C ARG A 118 -37.45 -2.38 14.32
N ARG A 119 -37.36 -1.92 13.07
CA ARG A 119 -38.50 -1.35 12.35
C ARG A 119 -39.60 -2.39 12.13
N ASN A 120 -39.23 -3.60 11.72
CA ASN A 120 -40.19 -4.70 11.54
C ASN A 120 -40.84 -5.10 12.87
N ALA A 121 -40.07 -5.17 13.97
CA ALA A 121 -40.60 -5.49 15.30
C ALA A 121 -41.63 -4.46 15.78
N LEU A 122 -41.35 -3.17 15.58
CA LEU A 122 -42.28 -2.07 15.89
C LEU A 122 -43.52 -2.06 14.98
N GLU A 123 -43.42 -2.58 13.77
CA GLU A 123 -44.55 -2.71 12.84
C GLU A 123 -45.47 -3.88 13.23
N VAL A 124 -44.89 -5.00 13.67
CA VAL A 124 -45.63 -6.15 14.22
C VAL A 124 -46.38 -5.77 15.51
N GLU A 125 -45.80 -4.91 16.35
CA GLU A 125 -46.44 -4.41 17.58
C GLU A 125 -47.63 -3.47 17.31
N LYS A 126 -47.65 -2.76 16.17
CA LYS A 126 -48.72 -1.83 15.80
C LYS A 126 -49.95 -2.49 15.17
N ILE A 127 -49.92 -3.79 14.87
CA ILE A 127 -51.12 -4.52 14.44
C ILE A 127 -52.01 -4.72 15.68
N PRO A 128 -53.19 -4.07 15.79
CA PRO A 128 -54.03 -4.22 16.96
C PRO A 128 -54.51 -5.68 17.05
N THR A 129 -54.09 -6.39 18.10
CA THR A 129 -54.65 -7.69 18.50
C THR A 129 -56.02 -7.57 19.17
N ASP A 130 -56.71 -6.44 18.98
CA ASP A 130 -58.09 -6.28 19.43
C ASP A 130 -59.05 -6.54 18.26
N ARG A 131 -59.37 -7.82 18.04
CA ARG A 131 -60.62 -8.21 17.37
C ARG A 131 -61.61 -8.58 18.47
N PRO A 132 -62.58 -7.71 18.82
CA PRO A 132 -63.62 -8.08 19.76
C PRO A 132 -64.58 -9.05 19.09
N SER A 133 -64.80 -10.18 19.75
CA SER A 133 -65.91 -11.11 19.57
C SER A 133 -67.22 -10.38 19.27
N ARG A 134 -67.77 -10.55 18.07
CA ARG A 134 -69.21 -10.45 17.86
C ARG A 134 -69.72 -11.71 17.20
N MET A 135 -70.28 -12.55 18.08
CA MET A 135 -71.39 -13.46 17.85
C MET A 135 -72.22 -13.04 16.63
N TRP A 136 -72.16 -13.83 15.57
CA TRP A 136 -73.33 -13.99 14.73
C TRP A 136 -74.23 -14.99 15.46
N ALA A 137 -75.23 -14.46 16.16
CA ALA A 137 -76.32 -15.25 16.68
C ALA A 137 -77.04 -15.89 15.49
N ILE A 138 -76.99 -17.21 15.39
CA ILE A 138 -77.88 -17.97 14.53
C ILE A 138 -79.27 -17.88 15.17
N SER A 139 -80.08 -16.93 14.71
CA SER A 139 -81.50 -16.89 15.06
C SER A 139 -82.23 -18.07 14.40
N PRO A 140 -83.13 -18.78 15.12
CA PRO A 140 -83.81 -19.95 14.60
C PRO A 140 -84.95 -19.54 13.67
N THR A 141 -84.99 -20.09 12.46
CA THR A 141 -86.17 -20.04 11.58
C THR A 141 -87.19 -21.11 11.99
N PRO A 142 -88.50 -20.80 12.02
CA PRO A 142 -89.52 -21.76 12.43
C PRO A 142 -89.88 -22.76 11.32
N ARG A 143 -90.49 -23.83 11.80
CA ARG A 143 -90.87 -25.11 11.19
C ARG A 143 -92.02 -25.02 10.17
N CYS A 144 -91.90 -25.81 9.10
CA CYS A 144 -92.97 -26.55 8.40
C CYS A 144 -92.41 -27.99 8.26
N GLU A 145 -93.08 -29.12 8.48
CA GLU A 145 -94.50 -29.52 8.50
C GLU A 145 -94.84 -30.33 9.78
#